data_AF-A0A9J6DXQ0-F1
#
_entry.id   AF-A0A9J6DXQ0-F1
#
_cell.length_a   1.000
_cell.length_b   1.000
_cell.length_c   1.000
_cell.angle_alpha   90.00
_cell.angle_beta   90.00
_cell.angle_gamma   90.00
#
_symmetry.space_group_name_H-M   'P 1'
#
loop_
_entity.id
_entity.type
_entity.pdbx_description
1 polymer ?
#
loop_
_entity_poly.entity_id
_entity_poly.type
_entity_poly.pdbx_seq_one_letter_code
_entity_poly.pdbx_strand_id
1 'polypeptide(L)'
;MVLTLITDKAFPTRTGTPTQRDTTQDLCFLKNIADARWSNVAVDLGSDHFIMAVHFPTVSRKNKSYTWVDWDLLRKTRTERPPSNTPTSLETWTAELKADVNKATKTISTDLPT
;
A
#
# COMPACT_ATOMS: atom_id res chain seq x y z
N MET A 1 -5.80 -5.85 -26.62
CA MET A 1 -6.35 -6.23 -25.30
C MET A 1 -7.50 -5.28 -24.99
N VAL A 2 -8.66 -5.79 -24.58
CA VAL A 2 -9.89 -5.01 -24.40
C VAL A 2 -10.10 -4.67 -22.92
N LEU A 3 -10.59 -3.46 -22.65
CA LEU A 3 -11.06 -3.03 -21.33
C LEU A 3 -12.59 -3.15 -21.29
N THR A 4 -13.14 -3.66 -20.19
CA THR A 4 -14.60 -3.78 -20.00
C THR A 4 -15.05 -2.74 -18.97
N LEU A 5 -15.98 -1.85 -19.36
CA LEU A 5 -16.63 -0.92 -18.45
C LEU A 5 -17.62 -1.69 -17.56
N ILE A 6 -17.49 -1.55 -16.23
CA ILE A 6 -18.39 -2.19 -15.25
C ILE A 6 -19.27 -1.20 -14.48
N THR A 7 -19.07 0.10 -14.67
CA THR A 7 -19.90 1.15 -14.05
C THR A 7 -21.35 1.01 -14.51
N ASP A 8 -22.28 0.88 -13.56
CA ASP A 8 -23.71 0.96 -13.85
C ASP A 8 -24.15 2.43 -13.95
N LYS A 9 -24.58 2.81 -15.15
CA LYS A 9 -24.98 4.19 -15.47
C LYS A 9 -26.32 4.57 -14.86
N ALA A 10 -27.09 3.63 -14.33
CA ALA A 10 -28.33 3.91 -13.60
C ALA A 10 -28.07 4.62 -12.26
N PHE A 11 -26.85 4.53 -11.73
CA PHE A 11 -26.48 5.09 -10.44
C PHE A 11 -25.48 6.23 -10.63
N PRO A 12 -25.86 7.50 -10.37
CA PRO A 12 -24.94 8.63 -10.51
C PRO A 12 -23.78 8.51 -9.52
N THR A 13 -22.58 8.88 -9.95
CA THR A 13 -21.39 8.88 -9.06
C THR A 13 -21.14 10.24 -8.44
N ARG A 14 -21.83 11.27 -8.93
CA ARG A 14 -21.82 12.62 -8.39
C ARG A 14 -23.24 13.17 -8.26
N THR A 15 -23.52 13.76 -7.11
CA THR A 15 -24.75 14.52 -6.85
C THR A 15 -24.65 15.89 -7.49
N GLY A 16 -25.70 16.27 -8.20
CA GLY A 16 -25.83 17.59 -8.81
C GLY A 16 -26.07 18.69 -7.79
N THR A 17 -26.34 19.88 -8.30
CA THR A 17 -26.77 21.05 -7.53
C THR A 17 -28.13 21.51 -8.07
N PRO A 18 -28.82 22.51 -7.51
CA PRO A 18 -30.09 22.97 -8.07
C PRO A 18 -30.03 23.39 -9.56
N THR A 19 -28.84 23.70 -10.08
CA THR A 19 -28.61 24.08 -11.48
C THR A 19 -27.94 22.97 -12.31
N GLN A 20 -27.56 21.83 -11.71
CA GLN A 20 -26.83 20.74 -12.36
C GLN A 20 -27.49 19.40 -12.01
N ARG A 21 -27.69 18.52 -13.00
CA ARG A 21 -28.21 17.17 -12.72
C ARG A 21 -27.11 16.27 -12.12
N ASP A 22 -27.55 15.18 -11.49
CA ASP A 22 -26.65 14.10 -11.09
C ASP A 22 -25.94 13.51 -12.32
N THR A 23 -24.67 13.12 -12.15
CA THR A 23 -23.83 12.61 -13.25
C THR A 23 -23.04 11.36 -12.86
N THR A 24 -22.66 10.57 -13.86
CA THR A 24 -21.83 9.35 -13.72
C THR A 24 -20.49 9.58 -14.41
N GLN A 25 -19.63 10.36 -13.78
CA GLN A 25 -18.32 10.71 -14.35
C GLN A 25 -17.19 9.79 -13.88
N ASP A 26 -17.38 9.06 -12.78
CA ASP A 26 -16.41 8.12 -12.24
C ASP A 26 -16.60 6.75 -12.90
N LEU A 27 -15.67 6.39 -13.79
CA LEU A 27 -15.74 5.18 -14.60
C LEU A 27 -14.76 4.12 -14.10
N CYS A 28 -15.25 2.88 -13.97
CA CYS A 28 -14.45 1.73 -13.61
C CYS A 28 -14.34 0.76 -14.78
N PHE A 29 -13.10 0.46 -15.17
CA PHE A 29 -12.78 -0.51 -16.21
C PHE A 29 -12.00 -1.67 -15.64
N LEU A 30 -12.27 -2.87 -16.15
CA LEU A 30 -11.52 -4.08 -15.82
C LEU A 30 -10.71 -4.59 -17.00
N LYS A 31 -9.62 -5.27 -16.66
CA LYS A 31 -8.77 -5.98 -17.59
C LYS A 31 -8.49 -7.38 -17.06
N ASN A 32 -8.92 -8.41 -17.79
CA ASN A 32 -8.68 -9.81 -17.45
C ASN A 32 -9.18 -10.25 -16.06
N ILE A 33 -10.24 -9.61 -15.55
CA ILE A 33 -10.88 -9.98 -14.28
C ILE A 33 -12.30 -10.46 -14.61
N ALA A 34 -12.60 -11.70 -14.25
CA ALA A 34 -13.95 -12.24 -14.28
C ALA A 34 -14.64 -12.01 -12.91
N ASP A 35 -15.98 -12.03 -12.89
CA ASP A 35 -16.80 -12.01 -11.68
C ASP A 35 -16.60 -10.82 -10.73
N ALA A 36 -16.18 -9.68 -11.28
CA ALA A 36 -16.15 -8.44 -10.54
C ALA A 36 -17.55 -7.81 -10.43
N ARG A 37 -17.81 -7.16 -9.31
CA ARG A 37 -19.05 -6.42 -9.03
C ARG A 37 -18.69 -4.98 -8.71
N TRP A 38 -19.36 -4.06 -9.40
CA TRP A 38 -19.31 -2.64 -9.11
C TRP A 38 -20.57 -2.24 -8.35
N SER A 39 -20.45 -1.32 -7.40
CA SER A 39 -21.58 -0.72 -6.70
C SER A 39 -21.27 0.70 -6.24
N ASN A 40 -22.23 1.60 -6.40
CA ASN A 40 -22.25 2.87 -5.67
C ASN A 40 -22.74 2.60 -4.24
N VAL A 41 -21.96 2.98 -3.21
CA VAL A 41 -22.36 2.75 -1.80
C VAL A 41 -23.26 3.85 -1.23
N ALA A 42 -23.57 4.88 -2.01
CA ALA A 42 -24.41 6.03 -1.66
C ALA A 42 -23.93 6.81 -0.41
N VAL A 43 -22.61 6.80 -0.16
CA VAL A 43 -21.95 7.57 0.90
C VAL A 43 -20.99 8.56 0.25
N ASP A 44 -21.07 9.83 0.62
CA ASP A 44 -20.27 10.92 0.04
C ASP A 44 -19.23 11.53 1.00
N LEU A 45 -19.34 11.27 2.30
CA LEU A 45 -18.52 11.86 3.36
C LEU A 45 -18.44 13.40 3.30
N GLY A 46 -19.50 14.07 2.83
CA GLY A 46 -19.55 15.53 2.67
C GLY A 46 -18.93 16.07 1.38
N SER A 47 -18.63 15.19 0.42
CA SER A 47 -18.30 15.55 -0.97
C SER A 47 -19.56 15.60 -1.85
N ASP A 48 -19.44 16.12 -3.08
CA ASP A 48 -20.46 15.93 -4.12
C ASP A 48 -20.30 14.58 -4.86
N HIS A 49 -19.22 13.83 -4.61
CA HIS A 49 -19.00 12.49 -5.15
C HIS A 49 -19.36 11.37 -4.17
N PHE A 50 -20.00 10.33 -4.68
CA PHE A 50 -20.25 9.09 -3.95
C PHE A 50 -19.04 8.15 -3.99
N ILE A 51 -18.88 7.35 -2.93
CA ILE A 51 -17.88 6.28 -2.87
C ILE A 51 -18.34 5.11 -3.75
N MET A 52 -17.44 4.66 -4.63
CA MET A 52 -17.64 3.46 -5.45
C MET A 52 -16.87 2.29 -4.86
N ALA A 53 -17.52 1.13 -4.79
CA ALA A 53 -16.90 -0.12 -4.36
C ALA A 53 -16.82 -1.10 -5.53
N VAL A 54 -15.67 -1.76 -5.65
CA VAL A 54 -15.43 -2.81 -6.64
C VAL A 54 -14.96 -4.06 -5.91
N HIS A 55 -15.73 -5.13 -6.01
CA HIS A 55 -15.42 -6.41 -5.44
C HIS A 55 -15.00 -7.35 -6.55
N PHE A 56 -13.88 -8.03 -6.42
CA PHE A 56 -13.44 -9.03 -7.39
C PHE A 56 -12.71 -10.17 -6.68
N PRO A 57 -12.80 -11.41 -7.20
CA PRO A 57 -12.09 -12.52 -6.63
C PRO A 57 -10.57 -12.30 -6.76
N THR A 58 -9.85 -12.57 -5.68
CA THR A 58 -8.39 -12.62 -5.69
C THR A 58 -7.97 -14.01 -5.27
N VAL A 59 -6.91 -14.53 -5.87
CA VAL A 59 -6.19 -15.67 -5.30
C VAL A 59 -5.48 -15.19 -4.04
N SER A 60 -5.42 -16.04 -3.00
CA SER A 60 -4.68 -15.68 -1.79
C SER A 60 -3.26 -15.27 -2.18
N ARG A 61 -2.84 -14.10 -1.70
CA ARG A 61 -1.46 -13.67 -1.92
C ARG A 61 -0.55 -14.68 -1.21
N LYS A 62 0.45 -15.20 -1.92
CA LYS A 62 1.55 -15.93 -1.28
C LYS A 62 2.14 -15.01 -0.20
N ASN A 63 2.42 -15.57 0.98
CA ASN A 63 3.13 -14.86 2.04
C ASN A 63 4.41 -14.25 1.45
N LYS A 64 4.49 -12.93 1.47
CA LYS A 64 5.67 -12.20 1.02
C LYS A 64 6.57 -11.99 2.22
N SER A 65 7.83 -12.41 2.07
CA SER A 65 8.89 -12.06 3.00
C SER A 65 9.41 -10.66 2.65
N TYR A 66 9.49 -9.79 3.65
CA TYR A 66 10.05 -8.45 3.51
C TYR A 66 11.30 -8.32 4.37
N THR A 67 12.26 -7.56 3.86
CA THR A 67 13.44 -7.16 4.62
C THR A 67 13.09 -5.91 5.42
N TRP A 68 13.22 -5.99 6.74
CA TRP A 68 12.92 -4.90 7.66
C TRP A 68 14.12 -4.62 8.57
N VAL A 69 14.51 -3.34 8.68
CA VAL A 69 15.61 -2.91 9.56
C VAL A 69 15.04 -2.42 10.87
N ASP A 70 15.50 -3.01 11.97
CA ASP A 70 15.22 -2.60 13.33
C ASP A 70 16.07 -1.36 13.68
N TRP A 71 15.53 -0.18 13.36
CA TRP A 71 16.23 1.08 13.57
C TRP A 71 16.56 1.38 15.04
N ASP A 72 15.78 0.85 15.97
CA ASP A 72 16.02 1.02 17.40
C ASP A 72 17.19 0.15 17.85
N LEU A 73 17.21 -1.12 17.43
CA LEU A 73 18.35 -2.01 17.67
C LEU A 73 19.63 -1.46 17.02
N LEU A 74 19.54 -0.93 15.80
CA LEU A 74 20.68 -0.33 15.11
C LEU A 74 21.26 0.85 15.90
N ARG A 75 20.39 1.78 16.35
CA ARG A 75 20.80 2.95 17.12
C ARG A 75 21.42 2.55 18.46
N LYS A 76 20.77 1.65 19.19
CA LYS A 76 21.28 1.13 20.47
C LYS A 76 22.67 0.49 20.31
N THR A 77 22.84 -0.37 19.31
CA THR A 77 24.12 -1.04 19.02
C THR A 77 25.25 -0.05 18.75
N ARG A 78 24.95 1.09 18.13
CA ARG A 78 25.95 2.12 17.80
C ARG A 78 26.22 3.07 18.97
N THR A 79 25.22 3.37 19.81
CA THR A 79 25.40 4.18 21.02
C THR A 79 26.18 3.44 22.11
N GLU A 80 25.97 2.12 22.25
CA GLU A 80 26.66 1.29 23.23
C GLU A 80 28.10 0.91 22.80
N ARG A 81 28.52 1.28 21.58
CA ARG A 81 29.87 0.99 21.08
C ARG A 81 30.91 1.83 21.85
N PRO A 82 31.94 1.19 22.44
CA PRO A 82 32.99 1.92 23.15
C PRO A 82 33.73 2.91 22.23
N PRO A 83 34.14 4.09 22.73
CA PRO A 83 34.91 5.07 21.95
C PRO A 83 36.26 4.55 21.43
N SER A 84 36.81 3.50 22.04
CA SER A 84 38.03 2.83 21.58
C SER A 84 37.88 2.13 20.23
N ASN A 85 36.65 1.91 19.75
CA ASN A 85 36.33 1.38 18.43
C ASN A 85 36.04 2.48 17.40
N THR A 86 36.64 3.66 17.54
CA THR A 86 36.50 4.70 16.51
C THR A 86 37.30 4.23 15.27
N PRO A 87 36.64 3.97 14.13
CA PRO A 87 37.33 3.40 12.98
C PRO A 87 38.37 4.37 12.44
N THR A 88 39.57 3.84 12.22
CA THR A 88 40.74 4.60 11.78
C THR A 88 40.68 4.98 10.30
N SER A 89 39.76 4.38 9.53
CA SER A 89 39.56 4.66 8.10
C SER A 89 38.08 4.62 7.70
N LEU A 90 37.76 5.29 6.59
CA LEU A 90 36.41 5.34 6.03
C LEU A 90 35.91 3.94 5.60
N GLU A 91 36.81 3.12 5.08
CA GLU A 91 36.52 1.75 4.65
C GLU A 91 36.12 0.88 5.84
N THR A 92 36.86 1.01 6.95
CA THR A 92 36.58 0.31 8.20
C THR A 92 35.24 0.73 8.77
N TRP A 93 34.99 2.05 8.82
CA TRP A 93 33.72 2.60 9.26
C TRP A 93 32.53 2.12 8.41
N THR A 94 32.71 2.07 7.09
CA THR A 94 31.65 1.64 6.15
C THR A 94 31.37 0.15 6.28
N ALA A 95 32.40 -0.67 6.48
CA ALA A 95 32.26 -2.11 6.72
C ALA A 95 31.50 -2.38 8.02
N GLU A 96 31.83 -1.66 9.10
CA GLU A 96 31.11 -1.74 10.37
C GLU A 96 29.64 -1.33 10.24
N LEU A 97 29.37 -0.23 9.54
CA LEU A 97 28.00 0.24 9.31
C LEU A 97 27.17 -0.80 8.57
N LYS A 98 27.73 -1.44 7.53
CA LYS A 98 27.06 -2.53 6.81
C LYS A 98 26.80 -3.73 7.71
N ALA A 99 27.75 -4.10 8.57
CA ALA A 99 27.59 -5.19 9.52
C ALA A 99 26.49 -4.90 10.54
N ASP A 100 26.42 -3.66 11.05
CA ASP A 100 25.40 -3.23 12.01
C ASP A 100 24.00 -3.25 11.39
N VAL A 101 23.87 -2.73 10.16
CA VAL A 101 22.61 -2.77 9.41
C VAL A 101 22.18 -4.21 9.18
N ASN A 102 23.10 -5.10 8.76
CA ASN A 102 22.79 -6.51 8.57
C ASN A 102 22.33 -7.18 9.88
N LYS A 103 22.96 -6.85 11.01
CA LYS A 103 22.59 -7.39 12.33
C LYS A 103 21.21 -6.91 12.80
N ALA A 104 20.85 -5.67 12.46
CA ALA A 104 19.55 -5.10 12.75
C ALA A 104 18.47 -5.48 11.73
N THR A 105 18.87 -6.05 10.59
CA THR A 105 17.95 -6.44 9.52
C THR A 105 17.36 -7.82 9.79
N LYS A 106 16.04 -7.92 9.73
CA LYS A 106 15.28 -9.15 9.90
C LYS A 106 14.38 -9.37 8.69
N THR A 107 14.12 -10.64 8.38
CA THR A 107 13.09 -11.01 7.41
C THR A 107 11.78 -11.20 8.15
N ILE A 108 10.75 -10.43 7.78
CA ILE A 108 9.41 -10.53 8.35
C ILE A 108 8.46 -11.14 7.31
N SER A 109 7.64 -12.09 7.74
CA SER A 109 6.54 -12.63 6.96
C SER A 109 5.25 -11.98 7.44
N THR A 110 4.43 -11.47 6.51
CA THR A 110 3.08 -11.03 6.86
C THR A 110 2.15 -12.25 6.86
N ASP A 111 1.92 -12.83 8.04
CA ASP A 111 0.82 -13.77 8.23
C ASP A 111 -0.46 -12.96 8.45
N LEU A 112 -1.23 -12.73 7.39
CA LEU A 112 -2.61 -12.31 7.56
C LEU A 112 -3.44 -13.59 7.75
N PRO A 113 -4.11 -13.80 8.90
CA PRO A 113 -5.11 -14.87 9.00
C PRO A 113 -6.17 -14.60 7.93
N THR A 114 -6.41 -15.61 7.11
CA THR A 114 -7.38 -15.58 6.01
C THR A 114 -8.79 -15.78 6.54
#